data_AF-A0A927RDX5-F1
#
_entry.id   AF-A0A927RDX5-F1
#
_cell.length_a   1.000
_cell.length_b   1.000
_cell.length_c   1.000
_cell.angle_alpha   90.00
_cell.angle_beta   90.00
_cell.angle_gamma   90.00
#
_symmetry.space_group_name_H-M   'P 1'
#
loop_
_entity.id
_entity.type
_entity.pdbx_description
1 polymer ?
#
loop_
_entity_poly.entity_id
_entity_poly.type
_entity_poly.pdbx_seq_one_letter_code
_entity_poly.pdbx_strand_id
1 'polypeptide(L)'
;MADATQLRPATEWYDKWLGKMDTKLMCLKNGRSEFLIDKVDQRNLKYLNNNCLNFDWKYHLLLIILIETAQNKDATTIKTIIGTLSTRFKDIFNHFNITRFLDFDPNVHLYGYLKGEIFPNDSNNKRSELLKCYSGTEYTTQKWMYNNLSLEEQEYFKLFLLQPISFDLRGFSFRKLAKEQAQTIRKDETDAIVPMLPTIRAEANLRWNQMKRLRDAFHQQIQEVETKSLSLPIEFFYNEPERIGERFHFRLWDKPSFVLHHQIHFSETIIKLATQKKATYSDKNNAYFIEFIRAESIEDESEGEGLWFNELIEFNVLGDWYKNRPIEEHERILKFLSLWGYGQEHQQKQQPSPFFLIIKVF
;
A
#
# COMPACT_ATOMS: atom_id res chain seq x y z
N MET A 1 30.36 -14.56 28.85
CA MET A 1 29.22 -14.97 29.69
C MET A 1 28.18 -15.51 28.73
N ALA A 2 27.89 -16.80 28.79
CA ALA A 2 26.93 -17.45 27.91
C ALA A 2 25.54 -16.92 28.27
N ASP A 3 24.92 -16.26 27.29
CA ASP A 3 23.60 -15.66 27.42
C ASP A 3 22.57 -16.77 27.68
N ALA A 4 21.65 -16.54 28.61
CA ALA A 4 20.67 -17.52 29.03
C ALA A 4 19.86 -17.97 27.80
N THR A 5 19.87 -19.28 27.50
CA THR A 5 19.03 -19.86 26.45
C THR A 5 17.59 -19.48 26.71
N GLN A 6 17.07 -18.52 25.94
CA GLN A 6 15.69 -18.12 26.01
C GLN A 6 14.83 -19.38 25.74
N LEU A 7 14.12 -19.84 26.77
CA LEU A 7 13.26 -21.03 26.71
C LEU A 7 11.95 -20.75 25.99
N ARG A 8 11.68 -19.48 25.68
CA ARG A 8 10.39 -18.99 25.21
C ARG A 8 10.55 -17.85 24.19
N PRO A 9 9.75 -17.81 23.11
CA PRO A 9 9.71 -16.66 22.20
C PRO A 9 9.44 -15.32 22.90
N ALA A 10 10.03 -14.24 22.40
CA ALA A 10 9.86 -12.87 22.89
C ALA A 10 8.54 -12.22 22.43
N THR A 11 7.97 -12.71 21.33
CA THR A 11 6.75 -12.19 20.72
C THR A 11 5.52 -12.34 21.61
N GLU A 12 4.68 -11.29 21.68
CA GLU A 12 3.40 -11.31 22.40
C GLU A 12 2.41 -12.38 21.86
N TRP A 13 2.62 -12.83 20.62
CA TRP A 13 1.77 -13.84 19.98
C TRP A 13 1.87 -15.21 20.65
N TYR A 14 3.01 -15.52 21.28
CA TYR A 14 3.19 -16.76 22.02
C TYR A 14 2.16 -16.92 23.14
N ASP A 15 1.95 -15.88 23.96
CA ASP A 15 0.94 -15.91 25.02
C ASP A 15 -0.48 -15.96 24.45
N LYS A 16 -0.76 -15.16 23.41
CA LYS A 16 -2.09 -15.08 22.80
C LYS A 16 -2.55 -16.41 22.20
N TRP A 17 -1.61 -17.24 21.75
CA TRP A 17 -1.88 -18.51 21.09
C TRP A 17 -1.65 -19.74 21.97
N LEU A 18 -1.27 -19.56 23.23
CA LEU A 18 -1.15 -20.66 24.18
C LEU A 18 -2.48 -21.44 24.26
N GLY A 19 -2.42 -22.76 24.10
CA GLY A 19 -3.59 -23.65 24.07
C GLY A 19 -4.43 -23.59 22.77
N LYS A 20 -4.06 -22.73 21.80
CA LYS A 20 -4.73 -22.62 20.49
C LYS A 20 -3.81 -22.99 19.32
N MET A 21 -2.51 -22.97 19.53
CA MET A 21 -1.48 -23.30 18.54
C MET A 21 -0.51 -24.31 19.14
N ASP A 22 0.13 -25.12 18.28
CA ASP A 22 1.10 -26.12 18.71
C ASP A 22 2.34 -25.46 19.33
N THR A 23 2.66 -25.83 20.58
CA THR A 23 3.76 -25.22 21.34
C THR A 23 5.11 -25.50 20.71
N LYS A 24 5.36 -26.72 20.22
CA LYS A 24 6.63 -27.06 19.58
C LYS A 24 6.81 -26.28 18.28
N LEU A 25 5.75 -26.07 17.52
CA LEU A 25 5.75 -25.23 16.33
C LEU A 25 6.02 -23.75 16.64
N MET A 26 5.39 -23.20 17.67
CA MET A 26 5.68 -21.82 18.09
C MET A 26 7.12 -21.64 18.60
N CYS A 27 7.71 -22.72 19.15
CA CYS A 27 9.08 -22.74 19.65
C CYS A 27 10.11 -23.21 18.60
N LEU A 28 9.75 -23.31 17.33
CA LEU A 28 10.67 -23.73 16.26
C LEU A 28 11.85 -22.74 16.13
N LYS A 29 13.07 -23.26 16.17
CA LYS A 29 14.31 -22.50 16.11
C LYS A 29 15.04 -22.70 14.78
N ASN A 30 15.85 -21.72 14.40
CA ASN A 30 16.80 -21.88 13.29
C ASN A 30 18.13 -22.51 13.78
N GLY A 31 19.06 -22.76 12.85
CA GLY A 31 20.40 -23.28 13.17
C GLY A 31 21.27 -22.37 14.06
N ARG A 32 20.82 -21.15 14.40
CA ARG A 32 21.45 -20.24 15.37
C ARG A 32 20.74 -20.26 16.74
N SER A 33 19.82 -21.18 16.96
CA SER A 33 19.01 -21.31 18.18
C SER A 33 18.06 -20.12 18.45
N GLU A 34 17.77 -19.31 17.43
CA GLU A 34 16.82 -18.20 17.51
C GLU A 34 15.41 -18.70 17.15
N PHE A 35 14.39 -18.25 17.89
CA PHE A 35 12.99 -18.57 17.57
C PHE A 35 12.57 -17.92 16.26
N LEU A 36 12.05 -18.72 15.33
CA LEU A 36 11.60 -18.21 14.03
C LEU A 36 10.43 -17.24 14.17
N ILE A 37 9.53 -17.48 15.13
CA ILE A 37 8.32 -16.68 15.32
C ILE A 37 8.63 -15.22 15.72
N ASP A 38 9.78 -14.99 16.39
CA ASP A 38 10.22 -13.65 16.80
C ASP A 38 10.69 -12.80 15.61
N LYS A 39 10.99 -13.44 14.47
CA LYS A 39 11.41 -12.76 13.23
C LYS A 39 10.25 -12.49 12.27
N VAL A 40 9.06 -13.03 12.55
CA VAL A 40 7.90 -12.88 11.67
C VAL A 40 7.33 -11.47 11.78
N ASP A 41 7.10 -10.84 10.64
CA ASP A 41 6.40 -9.56 10.57
C ASP A 41 4.97 -9.67 11.15
N GLN A 42 4.61 -8.74 12.03
CA GLN A 42 3.34 -8.73 12.74
C GLN A 42 2.11 -8.80 11.82
N ARG A 43 2.21 -8.30 10.58
CA ARG A 43 1.12 -8.37 9.59
C ARG A 43 0.69 -9.81 9.30
N ASN A 44 1.65 -10.74 9.27
CA ASN A 44 1.39 -12.15 8.97
C ASN A 44 0.79 -12.87 10.18
N LEU A 45 1.30 -12.60 11.39
CA LEU A 45 0.74 -13.16 12.63
C LEU A 45 -0.69 -12.66 12.88
N LYS A 46 -0.93 -11.36 12.67
CA LYS A 46 -2.27 -10.77 12.76
C LYS A 46 -3.23 -11.38 11.74
N TYR A 47 -2.77 -11.64 10.52
CA TYR A 47 -3.59 -12.32 9.51
C TYR A 47 -3.99 -13.73 9.96
N LEU A 48 -3.02 -14.52 10.43
CA LEU A 48 -3.28 -15.89 10.90
C LEU A 48 -4.28 -15.90 12.07
N ASN A 49 -4.09 -15.01 13.04
CA ASN A 49 -4.98 -14.87 14.20
C ASN A 49 -6.43 -14.57 13.78
N ASN A 50 -6.61 -13.63 12.88
CA ASN A 50 -7.94 -13.13 12.54
C ASN A 50 -8.70 -14.06 11.58
N ASN A 51 -7.99 -14.82 10.74
CA ASN A 51 -8.60 -15.56 9.63
C ASN A 51 -8.47 -17.08 9.73
N CYS A 52 -7.45 -17.59 10.44
CA CYS A 52 -7.05 -19.00 10.33
C CYS A 52 -7.15 -19.78 11.65
N LEU A 53 -7.17 -19.12 12.81
CA LEU A 53 -6.99 -19.79 14.11
C LEU A 53 -8.06 -20.86 14.43
N ASN A 54 -9.27 -20.71 13.88
CA ASN A 54 -10.37 -21.64 14.08
C ASN A 54 -10.37 -22.83 13.11
N PHE A 55 -9.40 -22.90 12.19
CA PHE A 55 -9.30 -23.97 11.20
C PHE A 55 -8.15 -24.92 11.53
N ASP A 56 -8.23 -26.16 11.03
CA ASP A 56 -7.23 -27.20 11.30
C ASP A 56 -5.91 -26.97 10.54
N TRP A 57 -5.98 -26.31 9.38
CA TRP A 57 -4.80 -25.94 8.59
C TRP A 57 -3.94 -24.81 9.21
N LYS A 58 -4.30 -24.27 10.39
CA LYS A 58 -3.53 -23.19 11.03
C LYS A 58 -2.08 -23.55 11.29
N TYR A 59 -1.81 -24.82 11.64
CA TYR A 59 -0.47 -25.30 11.93
C TYR A 59 0.39 -25.33 10.65
N HIS A 60 -0.21 -25.77 9.55
CA HIS A 60 0.41 -25.80 8.23
C HIS A 60 0.79 -24.38 7.77
N LEU A 61 -0.14 -23.43 7.92
CA LEU A 61 0.12 -22.04 7.55
C LEU A 61 1.16 -21.38 8.46
N LEU A 62 1.17 -21.68 9.76
CA LEU A 62 2.20 -21.18 10.67
C LEU A 62 3.59 -21.74 10.27
N LEU A 63 3.70 -23.03 10.00
CA LEU A 63 4.96 -23.63 9.54
C LEU A 63 5.48 -22.96 8.26
N ILE A 64 4.58 -22.72 7.29
CA ILE A 64 4.91 -21.97 6.07
C ILE A 64 5.43 -20.56 6.42
N ILE A 65 4.74 -19.79 7.26
CA ILE A 65 5.16 -18.45 7.65
C ILE A 65 6.56 -18.46 8.28
N LEU A 66 6.82 -19.40 9.20
CA LEU A 66 8.10 -19.51 9.90
C LEU A 66 9.24 -19.83 8.93
N ILE A 67 9.03 -20.81 8.04
CA ILE A 67 10.04 -21.24 7.08
C ILE A 67 10.30 -20.16 6.00
N GLU A 68 9.25 -19.52 5.49
CA GLU A 68 9.41 -18.48 4.49
C GLU A 68 10.09 -17.24 5.08
N THR A 69 9.84 -16.94 6.35
CA THR A 69 10.57 -15.93 7.12
C THR A 69 12.03 -16.32 7.30
N ALA A 70 12.32 -17.58 7.63
CA ALA A 70 13.69 -18.10 7.75
C ALA A 70 14.47 -18.01 6.43
N GLN A 71 13.77 -18.07 5.29
CA GLN A 71 14.32 -17.87 3.96
C GLN A 71 14.38 -16.39 3.52
N ASN A 72 14.09 -15.45 4.43
CA ASN A 72 14.08 -14.01 4.19
C ASN A 72 13.11 -13.56 3.09
N LYS A 73 11.98 -14.25 2.90
CA LYS A 73 10.92 -13.72 2.02
C LYS A 73 10.32 -12.46 2.65
N ASP A 74 9.96 -11.51 1.81
CA ASP A 74 9.31 -10.29 2.28
C ASP A 74 7.93 -10.58 2.87
N ALA A 75 7.55 -9.79 3.87
CA ALA A 75 6.31 -9.98 4.60
C ALA A 75 5.06 -9.90 3.70
N THR A 76 5.09 -9.10 2.64
CA THR A 76 3.96 -8.95 1.71
C THR A 76 3.79 -10.22 0.88
N THR A 77 4.87 -10.81 0.38
CA THR A 77 4.85 -12.10 -0.33
C THR A 77 4.32 -13.22 0.58
N ILE A 78 4.79 -13.29 1.83
CA ILE A 78 4.27 -14.27 2.79
C ILE A 78 2.77 -14.08 3.01
N LYS A 79 2.31 -12.83 3.18
CA LYS A 79 0.89 -12.50 3.33
C LYS A 79 0.07 -12.95 2.12
N THR A 80 0.57 -12.73 0.91
CA THR A 80 -0.09 -13.19 -0.33
C THR A 80 -0.20 -14.70 -0.37
N ILE A 81 0.88 -15.42 -0.05
CA ILE A 81 0.90 -16.89 -0.01
C ILE A 81 -0.16 -17.42 0.96
N ILE A 82 -0.13 -16.99 2.23
CA ILE A 82 -1.09 -17.48 3.24
C ILE A 82 -2.51 -17.02 2.95
N GLY A 83 -2.69 -15.84 2.35
CA GLY A 83 -3.99 -15.32 1.94
C GLY A 83 -4.62 -16.18 0.85
N THR A 84 -3.84 -16.53 -0.17
CA THR A 84 -4.29 -17.39 -1.27
C THR A 84 -4.57 -18.81 -0.78
N LEU A 85 -3.68 -19.40 0.02
CA LEU A 85 -3.89 -20.75 0.56
C LEU A 85 -5.10 -20.82 1.50
N SER A 86 -5.19 -19.96 2.51
CA SER A 86 -6.27 -20.01 3.51
C SER A 86 -7.65 -19.77 2.90
N THR A 87 -7.78 -18.83 1.95
CA THR A 87 -9.05 -18.56 1.27
C THR A 87 -9.50 -19.79 0.48
N ARG A 88 -8.58 -20.44 -0.25
CA ARG A 88 -8.92 -21.60 -1.08
C ARG A 88 -9.11 -22.87 -0.28
N PHE A 89 -8.35 -23.07 0.80
CA PHE A 89 -8.61 -24.15 1.75
C PHE A 89 -10.01 -24.01 2.34
N LYS A 90 -10.43 -22.79 2.73
CA LYS A 90 -11.79 -22.56 3.21
C LYS A 90 -12.85 -23.00 2.20
N ASP A 91 -12.71 -22.59 0.94
CA ASP A 91 -13.68 -22.96 -0.09
C ASP A 91 -13.71 -24.47 -0.35
N ILE A 92 -12.54 -25.10 -0.48
CA ILE A 92 -12.41 -26.54 -0.76
C ILE A 92 -12.92 -27.36 0.42
N PHE A 93 -12.54 -27.02 1.65
CA PHE A 93 -12.95 -27.76 2.83
C PHE A 93 -14.45 -27.61 3.08
N ASN A 94 -15.01 -26.43 2.87
CA ASN A 94 -16.47 -26.23 2.96
C ASN A 94 -17.21 -27.04 1.89
N HIS A 95 -16.71 -27.08 0.65
CA HIS A 95 -17.35 -27.83 -0.43
C HIS A 95 -17.37 -29.34 -0.15
N PHE A 96 -16.24 -29.90 0.30
CA PHE A 96 -16.09 -31.33 0.57
C PHE A 96 -16.43 -31.72 2.01
N ASN A 97 -16.92 -30.78 2.84
CA ASN A 97 -17.19 -30.98 4.27
C ASN A 97 -15.99 -31.54 5.07
N ILE A 98 -14.77 -31.13 4.71
CA ILE A 98 -13.54 -31.54 5.37
C ILE A 98 -13.41 -30.72 6.66
N THR A 99 -13.26 -31.39 7.79
CA THR A 99 -13.09 -30.72 9.10
C THR A 99 -11.65 -30.79 9.62
N ARG A 100 -10.89 -31.82 9.22
CA ARG A 100 -9.49 -32.01 9.59
C ARG A 100 -8.61 -32.00 8.35
N PHE A 101 -7.41 -31.42 8.47
CA PHE A 101 -6.47 -31.38 7.36
C PHE A 101 -5.96 -32.77 6.98
N LEU A 102 -5.99 -33.74 7.90
CA LEU A 102 -5.63 -35.12 7.60
C LEU A 102 -6.54 -35.75 6.53
N ASP A 103 -7.80 -35.33 6.46
CA ASP A 103 -8.78 -35.84 5.51
C ASP A 103 -8.67 -35.12 4.14
N PHE A 104 -7.78 -34.12 4.01
CA PHE A 104 -7.54 -33.41 2.77
C PHE A 104 -6.53 -34.15 1.89
N ASP A 105 -7.02 -34.80 0.83
CA ASP A 105 -6.21 -35.31 -0.28
C ASP A 105 -6.11 -34.27 -1.42
N PRO A 106 -4.90 -33.74 -1.75
CA PRO A 106 -4.74 -32.81 -2.85
C PRO A 106 -5.07 -33.43 -4.21
N ASN A 107 -4.92 -34.74 -4.39
CA ASN A 107 -5.18 -35.42 -5.65
C ASN A 107 -6.66 -35.60 -5.95
N VAL A 108 -7.51 -35.43 -4.94
CA VAL A 108 -8.97 -35.41 -5.09
C VAL A 108 -9.47 -33.96 -4.98
N HIS A 109 -9.23 -33.32 -3.85
CA HIS A 109 -9.90 -32.06 -3.51
C HIS A 109 -9.30 -30.86 -4.21
N LEU A 110 -7.96 -30.73 -4.20
CA LEU A 110 -7.28 -29.66 -4.94
C LEU A 110 -7.39 -29.89 -6.45
N TYR A 111 -7.28 -31.15 -6.90
CA TYR A 111 -7.48 -31.51 -8.30
C TYR A 111 -8.87 -31.08 -8.82
N GLY A 112 -9.95 -31.38 -8.10
CA GLY A 112 -11.32 -31.00 -8.48
C GLY A 112 -11.48 -29.47 -8.61
N TYR A 113 -10.90 -28.69 -7.69
CA TYR A 113 -10.89 -27.23 -7.79
C TYR A 113 -10.09 -26.74 -9.01
N LEU A 114 -8.91 -27.31 -9.25
CA LEU A 114 -8.04 -26.94 -10.36
C LEU A 114 -8.63 -27.32 -11.72
N LYS A 115 -9.43 -28.39 -11.79
CA LYS A 115 -10.22 -28.74 -12.98
C LYS A 115 -11.42 -27.84 -13.19
N GLY A 116 -11.83 -27.10 -12.16
CA GLY A 116 -13.05 -26.28 -12.20
C GLY A 116 -14.33 -27.10 -12.05
N GLU A 117 -14.23 -28.35 -11.60
CA GLU A 117 -15.39 -29.18 -11.22
C GLU A 117 -16.14 -28.56 -10.06
N ILE A 118 -15.39 -27.91 -9.15
CA ILE A 118 -15.92 -27.10 -8.07
C ILE A 118 -15.51 -25.64 -8.31
N PHE A 119 -16.42 -24.72 -8.00
CA PHE A 119 -16.27 -23.28 -8.26
C PHE A 119 -15.90 -22.96 -9.72
N PRO A 120 -16.70 -23.37 -10.73
CA PRO A 120 -16.36 -23.16 -12.16
C PRO A 120 -16.14 -21.69 -12.51
N ASN A 121 -16.87 -20.78 -11.84
CA ASN A 121 -16.81 -19.34 -12.06
C ASN A 121 -15.54 -18.66 -11.54
N ASP A 122 -14.68 -19.36 -10.77
CA ASP A 122 -13.40 -18.79 -10.40
C ASP A 122 -12.49 -18.61 -11.62
N SER A 123 -11.67 -17.57 -11.61
CA SER A 123 -10.83 -17.24 -12.76
C SER A 123 -9.66 -18.20 -12.91
N ASN A 124 -9.16 -18.34 -14.14
CA ASN A 124 -7.95 -19.08 -14.43
C ASN A 124 -6.74 -18.57 -13.62
N ASN A 125 -6.68 -17.26 -13.35
CA ASN A 125 -5.65 -16.67 -12.51
C ASN A 125 -5.71 -17.18 -11.07
N LYS A 126 -6.90 -17.27 -10.46
CA LYS A 126 -7.07 -17.82 -9.09
C LYS A 126 -6.58 -19.26 -9.00
N ARG A 127 -6.89 -20.10 -10.01
CA ARG A 127 -6.41 -21.50 -10.07
C ARG A 127 -4.89 -21.58 -10.24
N SER A 128 -4.35 -20.76 -11.14
CA SER A 128 -2.91 -20.66 -11.38
C SER A 128 -2.14 -20.23 -10.12
N GLU A 129 -2.64 -19.22 -9.42
CA GLU A 129 -2.04 -18.69 -8.21
C GLU A 129 -2.08 -19.71 -7.07
N LEU A 130 -3.24 -20.35 -6.84
CA LEU A 130 -3.37 -21.41 -5.84
C LEU A 130 -2.37 -22.53 -6.08
N LEU A 131 -2.31 -23.07 -7.30
CA LEU A 131 -1.40 -24.16 -7.61
C LEU A 131 0.06 -23.73 -7.42
N LYS A 132 0.43 -22.52 -7.86
CA LYS A 132 1.79 -21.98 -7.68
C LYS A 132 2.14 -21.84 -6.21
N CYS A 133 1.25 -21.27 -5.40
CA CYS A 133 1.44 -21.10 -3.96
C CYS A 133 1.57 -22.47 -3.29
N TYR A 134 0.62 -23.38 -3.52
CA TYR A 134 0.59 -24.71 -2.90
C TYR A 134 1.85 -25.51 -3.21
N SER A 135 2.18 -25.72 -4.49
CA SER A 135 3.35 -26.51 -4.89
C SER A 135 4.65 -25.84 -4.47
N GLY A 136 4.69 -24.50 -4.53
CA GLY A 136 5.86 -23.73 -4.11
C GLY A 136 6.13 -23.92 -2.62
N THR A 137 5.10 -23.75 -1.78
CA THR A 137 5.24 -23.90 -0.33
C THR A 137 5.46 -25.34 0.11
N GLU A 138 4.82 -26.30 -0.54
CA GLU A 138 5.01 -27.73 -0.25
C GLU A 138 6.49 -28.09 -0.43
N TYR A 139 7.06 -27.80 -1.60
CA TYR A 139 8.47 -28.04 -1.87
C TYR A 139 9.41 -27.26 -0.94
N THR A 140 9.18 -25.95 -0.75
CA THR A 140 10.09 -25.12 0.05
C THR A 140 10.08 -25.49 1.53
N THR A 141 8.91 -25.79 2.10
CA THR A 141 8.79 -26.21 3.50
C THR A 141 9.40 -27.57 3.73
N GLN A 142 9.12 -28.53 2.85
CA GLN A 142 9.69 -29.86 2.92
C GLN A 142 11.23 -29.82 2.81
N LYS A 143 11.76 -29.12 1.80
CA LYS A 143 13.21 -28.97 1.60
C LYS A 143 13.89 -28.30 2.79
N TRP A 144 13.30 -27.24 3.33
CA TRP A 144 13.88 -26.55 4.48
C TRP A 144 13.89 -27.47 5.71
N MET A 145 12.79 -28.17 5.98
CA MET A 145 12.66 -29.09 7.11
C MET A 145 13.75 -30.18 7.07
N TYR A 146 13.94 -30.83 5.93
CA TYR A 146 14.95 -31.88 5.77
C TYR A 146 16.39 -31.39 5.93
N ASN A 147 16.66 -30.14 5.55
CA ASN A 147 18.01 -29.58 5.60
C ASN A 147 18.38 -28.95 6.95
N ASN A 148 17.39 -28.61 7.79
CA ASN A 148 17.63 -27.78 8.98
C ASN A 148 17.23 -28.46 10.30
N LEU A 149 16.44 -29.54 10.27
CA LEU A 149 15.94 -30.21 11.48
C LEU A 149 16.54 -31.60 11.65
N SER A 150 16.64 -32.06 12.89
CA SER A 150 17.03 -33.44 13.22
C SER A 150 15.97 -34.46 12.78
N LEU A 151 16.31 -35.75 12.69
CA LEU A 151 15.35 -36.80 12.28
C LEU A 151 14.13 -36.88 13.21
N GLU A 152 14.31 -36.69 14.52
CA GLU A 152 13.21 -36.69 15.49
C GLU A 152 12.27 -35.48 15.27
N GLU A 153 12.84 -34.30 15.05
CA GLU A 153 12.07 -33.10 14.74
C GLU A 153 11.36 -33.21 13.38
N GLN A 154 12.02 -33.79 12.38
CA GLN A 154 11.43 -34.03 11.07
C GLN A 154 10.17 -34.91 11.17
N GLU A 155 10.21 -36.02 11.92
CA GLU A 155 9.04 -36.87 12.11
C GLU A 155 7.89 -36.14 12.81
N TYR A 156 8.20 -35.26 13.77
CA TYR A 156 7.20 -34.42 14.41
C TYR A 156 6.56 -33.39 13.44
N PHE A 157 7.40 -32.61 12.76
CA PHE A 157 6.95 -31.50 11.90
C PHE A 157 6.34 -31.94 10.57
N LYS A 158 6.57 -33.19 10.15
CA LYS A 158 5.94 -33.80 8.97
C LYS A 158 4.41 -33.77 9.03
N LEU A 159 3.82 -33.79 10.24
CA LEU A 159 2.37 -33.65 10.46
C LEU A 159 1.79 -32.31 10.01
N PHE A 160 2.64 -31.29 9.83
CA PHE A 160 2.22 -29.94 9.43
C PHE A 160 2.67 -29.58 8.01
N LEU A 161 3.27 -30.51 7.27
CA LEU A 161 3.59 -30.30 5.86
C LEU A 161 2.35 -30.40 4.98
N LEU A 162 2.33 -29.63 3.89
CA LEU A 162 1.35 -29.84 2.84
C LEU A 162 1.59 -31.21 2.18
N GLN A 163 0.50 -31.90 1.84
CA GLN A 163 0.61 -33.18 1.14
C GLN A 163 1.07 -32.96 -0.31
N PRO A 164 1.97 -33.81 -0.84
CA PRO A 164 2.47 -33.68 -2.20
C PRO A 164 1.38 -33.97 -3.24
N ILE A 165 1.48 -33.29 -4.37
CA ILE A 165 0.64 -33.52 -5.55
C ILE A 165 1.28 -34.62 -6.41
N SER A 166 0.48 -35.58 -6.88
CA SER A 166 0.92 -36.66 -7.77
C SER A 166 0.36 -36.57 -9.20
N PHE A 167 -0.63 -35.69 -9.45
CA PHE A 167 -1.22 -35.52 -10.78
C PHE A 167 -0.35 -34.70 -11.76
N ASP A 168 -0.52 -34.94 -13.06
CA ASP A 168 0.23 -34.23 -14.11
C ASP A 168 -0.29 -32.80 -14.32
N LEU A 169 0.57 -31.82 -14.03
CA LEU A 169 0.28 -30.40 -14.20
C LEU A 169 0.03 -29.99 -15.66
N ARG A 170 0.50 -30.78 -16.64
CA ARG A 170 0.26 -30.54 -18.07
C ARG A 170 -1.21 -30.74 -18.46
N GLY A 171 -1.98 -31.44 -17.64
CA GLY A 171 -3.42 -31.64 -17.82
C GLY A 171 -4.29 -30.41 -17.56
N PHE A 172 -3.67 -29.24 -17.30
CA PHE A 172 -4.37 -28.00 -16.98
C PHE A 172 -3.99 -26.86 -17.92
N SER A 173 -4.97 -26.38 -18.68
CA SER A 173 -4.81 -25.24 -19.60
C SER A 173 -4.90 -23.88 -18.89
N PHE A 174 -5.42 -23.80 -17.66
CA PHE A 174 -5.68 -22.53 -16.97
C PHE A 174 -4.43 -21.66 -16.81
N ARG A 175 -3.23 -22.23 -16.71
CA ARG A 175 -1.98 -21.45 -16.62
C ARG A 175 -1.71 -20.69 -17.92
N LYS A 176 -1.87 -21.39 -19.05
CA LYS A 176 -1.72 -20.80 -20.39
C LYS A 176 -2.81 -19.75 -20.62
N LEU A 177 -4.07 -20.10 -20.33
CA LEU A 177 -5.21 -19.19 -20.48
C LEU A 177 -5.09 -17.94 -19.60
N ALA A 178 -4.66 -18.08 -18.35
CA ALA A 178 -4.43 -16.93 -17.46
C ALA A 178 -3.36 -15.99 -18.01
N LYS A 179 -2.27 -16.54 -18.57
CA LYS A 179 -1.21 -15.74 -19.19
C LYS A 179 -1.69 -15.02 -20.44
N GLU A 180 -2.41 -15.72 -21.32
CA GLU A 180 -2.98 -15.15 -22.56
C GLU A 180 -4.01 -14.07 -22.25
N GLN A 181 -4.88 -14.31 -21.27
CA GLN A 181 -5.86 -13.31 -20.80
C GLN A 181 -5.16 -12.07 -20.25
N ALA A 182 -4.13 -12.22 -19.40
CA ALA A 182 -3.38 -11.09 -18.88
C ALA A 182 -2.56 -10.34 -19.96
N GLN A 183 -2.16 -11.02 -21.04
CA GLN A 183 -1.53 -10.37 -22.19
C GLN A 183 -2.55 -9.60 -23.02
N THR A 184 -3.71 -10.21 -23.27
CA THR A 184 -4.81 -9.61 -24.03
C THR A 184 -5.35 -8.37 -23.33
N ILE A 185 -5.68 -8.46 -22.03
CA ILE A 185 -6.15 -7.32 -21.23
C ILE A 185 -5.14 -6.17 -21.27
N ARG A 186 -3.85 -6.44 -21.01
CA ARG A 186 -2.83 -5.39 -21.07
C ARG A 186 -2.69 -4.77 -22.46
N LYS A 187 -2.86 -5.57 -23.51
CA LYS A 187 -2.85 -5.09 -24.89
C LYS A 187 -4.06 -4.19 -25.13
N ASP A 188 -5.27 -4.63 -24.78
CA ASP A 188 -6.50 -3.87 -24.97
C ASP A 188 -6.49 -2.55 -24.17
N GLU A 189 -6.04 -2.59 -22.92
CA GLU A 189 -5.83 -1.40 -22.08
C GLU A 189 -4.81 -0.45 -22.70
N THR A 190 -3.72 -0.97 -23.26
CA THR A 190 -2.68 -0.17 -23.92
C THR A 190 -3.21 0.43 -25.22
N ASP A 191 -3.85 -0.38 -26.06
CA ASP A 191 -4.40 0.04 -27.36
C ASP A 191 -5.48 1.10 -27.18
N ALA A 192 -6.23 1.08 -26.07
CA ALA A 192 -7.20 2.11 -25.72
C ALA A 192 -6.56 3.49 -25.45
N ILE A 193 -5.36 3.54 -24.86
CA ILE A 193 -4.68 4.79 -24.51
C ILE A 193 -3.68 5.25 -25.58
N VAL A 194 -3.16 4.35 -26.42
CA VAL A 194 -2.11 4.62 -27.41
C VAL A 194 -2.45 5.80 -28.33
N PRO A 195 -3.66 5.91 -28.91
CA PRO A 195 -4.03 7.06 -29.74
C PRO A 195 -3.97 8.41 -29.00
N MET A 196 -4.18 8.40 -27.68
CA MET A 196 -4.19 9.61 -26.84
C MET A 196 -2.81 9.94 -26.25
N LEU A 197 -1.81 9.06 -26.38
CA LEU A 197 -0.47 9.28 -25.81
C LEU A 197 0.19 10.59 -26.24
N PRO A 198 0.09 11.05 -27.51
CA PRO A 198 0.64 12.36 -27.90
C PRO A 198 0.00 13.51 -27.09
N THR A 199 -1.33 13.49 -26.94
CA THR A 199 -2.07 14.49 -26.16
C THR A 199 -1.72 14.44 -24.69
N ILE A 200 -1.70 13.23 -24.09
CA ILE A 200 -1.31 13.02 -22.68
C ILE A 200 0.11 13.55 -22.44
N ARG A 201 1.05 13.29 -23.36
CA ARG A 201 2.43 13.78 -23.24
C ARG A 201 2.50 15.30 -23.38
N ALA A 202 1.77 15.89 -24.33
CA ALA A 202 1.74 17.33 -24.50
C ALA A 202 1.19 18.03 -23.26
N GLU A 203 0.10 17.51 -22.70
CA GLU A 203 -0.54 18.03 -21.49
C GLU A 203 0.34 17.84 -20.24
N ALA A 204 0.93 16.66 -20.06
CA ALA A 204 1.85 16.41 -18.95
C ALA A 204 3.07 17.34 -18.99
N ASN A 205 3.63 17.57 -20.19
CA ASN A 205 4.74 18.52 -20.36
C ASN A 205 4.31 19.95 -20.05
N LEU A 206 3.11 20.38 -20.46
CA LEU A 206 2.58 21.70 -20.14
C LEU A 206 2.48 21.90 -18.63
N ARG A 207 1.81 20.97 -17.93
CA ARG A 207 1.61 21.01 -16.47
C ARG A 207 2.91 20.96 -15.68
N TRP A 208 3.85 20.11 -16.12
CA TRP A 208 5.18 20.05 -15.53
C TRP A 208 5.93 21.36 -15.66
N ASN A 209 5.86 21.99 -16.84
CA ASN A 209 6.53 23.26 -17.08
C ASN A 209 5.92 24.41 -16.26
N GLN A 210 4.60 24.44 -16.06
CA GLN A 210 3.94 25.38 -15.15
C GLN A 210 4.43 25.17 -13.71
N MET A 211 4.44 23.92 -13.22
CA MET A 211 4.93 23.60 -11.88
C MET A 211 6.40 23.99 -11.68
N LYS A 212 7.23 23.75 -12.71
CA LYS A 212 8.64 24.15 -12.70
C LYS A 212 8.79 25.67 -12.58
N ARG A 213 8.06 26.45 -13.39
CA ARG A 213 8.10 27.92 -13.33
C ARG A 213 7.64 28.46 -11.99
N LEU A 214 6.54 27.91 -11.45
CA LEU A 214 6.06 28.25 -10.11
C LEU A 214 7.15 28.01 -9.05
N ARG A 215 7.79 26.84 -9.10
CA ARG A 215 8.87 26.48 -8.19
C ARG A 215 10.09 27.40 -8.33
N ASP A 216 10.48 27.73 -9.57
CA ASP A 216 11.61 28.62 -9.83
C ASP A 216 11.30 30.03 -9.29
N ALA A 217 10.10 30.56 -9.54
CA ALA A 217 9.65 31.85 -9.00
C ALA A 217 9.59 31.86 -7.46
N PHE A 218 9.11 30.78 -6.85
CA PHE A 218 9.09 30.60 -5.39
C PHE A 218 10.49 30.65 -4.79
N HIS A 219 11.44 29.88 -5.34
CA HIS A 219 12.82 29.87 -4.84
C HIS A 219 13.54 31.21 -5.06
N GLN A 220 13.29 31.86 -6.20
CA GLN A 220 13.83 33.20 -6.46
C GLN A 220 13.34 34.20 -5.41
N GLN A 221 12.05 34.16 -5.06
CA GLN A 221 11.48 35.07 -4.07
C GLN A 221 12.03 34.80 -2.66
N ILE A 222 12.22 33.54 -2.27
CA ILE A 222 12.89 33.20 -1.01
C ILE A 222 14.29 33.79 -0.97
N GLN A 223 15.08 33.57 -2.04
CA GLN A 223 16.45 34.08 -2.10
C GLN A 223 16.49 35.60 -1.99
N GLU A 224 15.54 36.30 -2.61
CA GLU A 224 15.42 37.76 -2.50
C GLU A 224 15.11 38.22 -1.07
N VAL A 225 14.16 37.57 -0.39
CA VAL A 225 13.82 37.84 1.01
C VAL A 225 15.02 37.66 1.92
N GLU A 226 15.77 36.56 1.76
CA GLU A 226 16.95 36.26 2.57
C GLU A 226 18.10 37.24 2.30
N THR A 227 18.35 37.56 1.04
CA THR A 227 19.46 38.45 0.65
C THR A 227 19.21 39.90 1.05
N LYS A 228 17.97 40.39 0.88
CA LYS A 228 17.59 41.78 1.16
C LYS A 228 16.99 41.97 2.55
N SER A 229 16.86 40.90 3.34
CA SER A 229 16.25 40.91 4.68
C SER A 229 14.85 41.54 4.70
N LEU A 230 14.02 41.18 3.71
CA LEU A 230 12.67 41.73 3.57
C LEU A 230 11.71 41.12 4.61
N SER A 231 10.74 41.91 5.05
CA SER A 231 9.68 41.44 5.95
C SER A 231 8.57 40.73 5.18
N LEU A 232 8.16 39.55 5.66
CA LEU A 232 7.02 38.80 5.12
C LEU A 232 5.70 39.23 5.77
N PRO A 233 4.55 39.12 5.07
CA PRO A 233 4.41 38.57 3.70
C PRO A 233 4.90 39.51 2.60
N ILE A 234 5.23 38.94 1.43
CA ILE A 234 5.54 39.70 0.21
C ILE A 234 4.74 39.14 -0.95
N GLU A 235 4.13 40.03 -1.72
CA GLU A 235 3.45 39.69 -2.96
C GLU A 235 4.41 39.72 -4.14
N PHE A 236 4.27 38.75 -5.03
CA PHE A 236 5.05 38.65 -6.26
C PHE A 236 4.18 38.03 -7.36
N PHE A 237 4.60 38.21 -8.61
CA PHE A 237 3.93 37.60 -9.75
C PHE A 237 4.96 37.08 -10.75
N TYR A 238 4.50 36.19 -11.62
CA TYR A 238 5.23 35.84 -12.83
C TYR A 238 4.26 35.65 -13.99
N ASN A 239 4.75 35.85 -15.22
CA ASN A 239 3.97 35.67 -16.44
C ASN A 239 4.20 34.25 -16.99
N GLU A 240 3.13 33.54 -17.31
CA GLU A 240 3.19 32.35 -18.14
C GLU A 240 3.45 32.71 -19.61
N PRO A 241 3.97 31.78 -20.44
CA PRO A 241 4.19 32.00 -21.86
C PRO A 241 2.91 32.39 -22.62
N GLU A 242 3.04 33.04 -23.77
CA GLU A 242 1.94 33.48 -24.64
C GLU A 242 0.88 32.41 -24.92
N ARG A 243 1.29 31.14 -25.04
CA ARG A 243 0.37 30.01 -25.22
C ARG A 243 -0.63 29.83 -24.07
N ILE A 244 -0.25 30.20 -22.85
CA ILE A 244 -1.13 30.22 -21.67
C ILE A 244 -1.72 31.63 -21.53
N GLY A 245 -0.91 32.68 -21.69
CA GLY A 245 -1.39 34.05 -21.72
C GLY A 245 -1.81 34.62 -20.37
N GLU A 246 -1.34 34.05 -19.25
CA GLU A 246 -1.77 34.43 -17.90
C GLU A 246 -0.62 34.92 -17.01
N ARG A 247 -0.95 35.80 -16.08
CA ARG A 247 -0.10 36.23 -14.97
C ARG A 247 -0.63 35.66 -13.68
N PHE A 248 0.24 34.98 -12.92
CA PHE A 248 -0.13 34.44 -11.62
C PHE A 248 0.44 35.28 -10.50
N HIS A 249 -0.44 35.63 -9.56
CA HIS A 249 -0.12 36.45 -8.39
C HIS A 249 -0.11 35.57 -7.13
N PHE A 250 0.96 35.70 -6.36
CA PHE A 250 1.19 34.93 -5.15
C PHE A 250 1.62 35.82 -4.00
N ARG A 251 1.42 35.32 -2.79
CA ARG A 251 2.00 35.85 -1.57
C ARG A 251 2.93 34.83 -0.96
N LEU A 252 4.17 35.23 -0.71
CA LEU A 252 5.13 34.43 0.04
C LEU A 252 4.92 34.65 1.54
N TRP A 253 4.94 33.55 2.28
CA TRP A 253 4.79 33.49 3.72
C TRP A 253 5.91 32.67 4.35
N ASP A 254 6.14 32.91 5.63
CA ASP A 254 6.76 31.95 6.53
C ASP A 254 5.79 31.66 7.70
N LYS A 255 6.08 30.65 8.52
CA LYS A 255 5.15 30.27 9.61
C LYS A 255 4.88 31.44 10.57
N PRO A 256 5.89 32.18 11.09
CA PRO A 256 5.65 33.33 11.94
C PRO A 256 4.79 34.43 11.29
N SER A 257 5.14 34.90 10.09
CA SER A 257 4.44 36.00 9.42
C SER A 257 2.98 35.65 9.16
N PHE A 258 2.69 34.40 8.78
CA PHE A 258 1.32 33.95 8.58
C PHE A 258 0.48 33.99 9.85
N VAL A 259 1.00 33.48 10.97
CA VAL A 259 0.31 33.53 12.27
C VAL A 259 0.11 34.96 12.75
N LEU A 260 1.13 35.82 12.58
CA LEU A 260 1.06 37.21 13.02
C LEU A 260 0.15 38.07 12.15
N HIS A 261 -0.06 37.72 10.89
CA HIS A 261 -1.04 38.37 10.03
C HIS A 261 -2.47 37.91 10.35
N HIS A 262 -2.65 36.62 10.71
CA HIS A 262 -3.95 36.00 10.94
C HIS A 262 -4.25 35.75 12.42
N GLN A 263 -3.83 36.66 13.31
CA GLN A 263 -3.89 36.47 14.77
C GLN A 263 -5.27 36.03 15.29
N ILE A 264 -6.35 36.49 14.67
CA ILE A 264 -7.74 36.16 15.04
C ILE A 264 -8.01 34.64 15.00
N HIS A 265 -7.27 33.89 14.18
CA HIS A 265 -7.45 32.44 14.01
C HIS A 265 -6.55 31.60 14.93
N PHE A 266 -5.70 32.23 15.75
CA PHE A 266 -4.72 31.53 16.58
C PHE A 266 -4.88 31.90 18.05
N SER A 267 -4.55 30.96 18.94
CA SER A 267 -4.55 31.23 20.38
C SER A 267 -3.39 32.15 20.77
N GLU A 268 -3.54 32.89 21.88
CA GLU A 268 -2.49 33.78 22.41
C GLU A 268 -1.15 33.07 22.62
N THR A 269 -1.18 31.79 23.01
CA THR A 269 0.04 30.97 23.18
C THR A 269 0.76 30.77 21.85
N ILE A 270 0.03 30.49 20.77
CA ILE A 270 0.60 30.32 19.43
C ILE A 270 1.14 31.65 18.91
N ILE A 271 0.40 32.74 19.07
CA ILE A 271 0.84 34.09 18.70
C ILE A 271 2.15 34.41 19.41
N LYS A 272 2.23 34.20 20.73
CA LYS A 272 3.46 34.43 21.51
C LYS A 272 4.65 33.59 21.02
N LEU A 273 4.43 32.32 20.67
CA LEU A 273 5.49 31.46 20.13
C LEU A 273 5.96 31.93 18.75
N ALA A 274 5.05 32.41 17.89
CA ALA A 274 5.38 33.00 16.59
C ALA A 274 6.15 34.31 16.74
N THR A 275 5.70 35.23 17.62
CA THR A 275 6.40 36.50 17.91
C THR A 275 7.81 36.25 18.44
N GLN A 276 7.98 35.24 19.31
CA GLN A 276 9.28 34.90 19.90
C GLN A 276 10.14 33.98 19.01
N LYS A 277 9.65 33.55 17.84
CA LYS A 277 10.31 32.57 16.95
C LYS A 277 10.81 31.32 17.68
N LYS A 278 9.93 30.68 18.46
CA LYS A 278 10.24 29.47 19.24
C LYS A 278 9.58 28.21 18.69
N ALA A 279 10.12 27.05 19.07
CA ALA A 279 9.59 25.73 18.70
C ALA A 279 9.48 25.54 17.17
N THR A 280 8.27 25.40 16.63
CA THR A 280 8.02 25.25 15.18
C THR A 280 8.28 26.54 14.39
N TYR A 281 8.36 27.69 15.06
CA TYR A 281 8.57 29.01 14.48
C TYR A 281 10.03 29.49 14.57
N SER A 282 10.94 28.65 15.07
CA SER A 282 12.37 28.98 15.09
C SER A 282 12.96 28.88 13.68
N ASP A 283 14.04 29.62 13.42
CA ASP A 283 14.66 29.64 12.09
C ASP A 283 15.03 28.24 11.58
N LYS A 284 15.42 27.31 12.48
CA LYS A 284 15.72 25.90 12.14
C LYS A 284 14.50 25.09 11.69
N ASN A 285 13.32 25.41 12.22
CA ASN A 285 12.09 24.65 11.98
C ASN A 285 11.07 25.42 11.11
N ASN A 286 11.40 26.64 10.71
CA ASN A 286 10.57 27.47 9.86
C ASN A 286 10.54 26.92 8.43
N ALA A 287 9.49 27.24 7.69
CA ALA A 287 9.37 26.89 6.28
C ALA A 287 8.63 28.02 5.56
N TYR A 288 9.09 28.32 4.34
CA TYR A 288 8.37 29.21 3.45
C TYR A 288 7.26 28.44 2.72
N PHE A 289 6.19 29.15 2.37
CA PHE A 289 5.10 28.63 1.55
C PHE A 289 4.43 29.78 0.81
N ILE A 290 3.61 29.45 -0.20
CA ILE A 290 2.91 30.43 -1.02
C ILE A 290 1.41 30.34 -0.83
N GLU A 291 0.75 31.48 -0.94
CA GLU A 291 -0.69 31.64 -1.10
C GLU A 291 -0.95 32.12 -2.53
N PHE A 292 -1.82 31.42 -3.26
CA PHE A 292 -2.28 31.87 -4.57
C PHE A 292 -3.35 32.94 -4.39
N ILE A 293 -3.14 34.12 -4.97
CA ILE A 293 -4.07 35.26 -4.85
C ILE A 293 -5.07 35.25 -6.00
N ARG A 294 -4.58 35.27 -7.24
CA ARG A 294 -5.39 35.31 -8.46
C ARG A 294 -4.56 35.01 -9.71
N ALA A 295 -5.26 34.70 -10.79
CA ALA A 295 -4.73 34.73 -12.15
C ALA A 295 -5.39 35.84 -12.96
N GLU A 296 -4.61 36.47 -13.81
CA GLU A 296 -5.07 37.53 -14.72
C GLU A 296 -4.65 37.18 -16.15
N SER A 297 -5.53 37.43 -17.12
CA SER A 297 -5.17 37.42 -18.53
C SER A 297 -4.19 38.56 -18.83
N ILE A 298 -3.14 38.27 -19.59
CA ILE A 298 -2.13 39.26 -20.00
C ILE A 298 -2.69 40.21 -21.08
N GLU A 299 -3.64 39.75 -21.89
CA GLU A 299 -4.14 40.53 -23.04
C GLU A 299 -5.16 41.60 -22.65
N ASP A 300 -6.05 41.28 -21.72
CA ASP A 300 -7.20 42.13 -21.38
C ASP A 300 -7.37 42.40 -19.87
N GLU A 301 -6.41 41.96 -19.05
CA GLU A 301 -6.43 42.09 -17.58
C GLU A 301 -7.71 41.52 -16.92
N SER A 302 -8.39 40.61 -17.62
CA SER A 302 -9.56 39.90 -17.10
C SER A 302 -9.14 38.74 -16.18
N GLU A 303 -10.12 38.11 -15.53
CA GLU A 303 -9.90 36.94 -14.66
C GLU A 303 -9.39 35.75 -15.49
N GLY A 304 -8.24 35.18 -15.09
CA GLY A 304 -7.64 34.00 -15.73
C GLY A 304 -8.20 32.68 -15.19
N GLU A 305 -7.95 31.59 -15.93
CA GLU A 305 -8.25 30.20 -15.55
C GLU A 305 -7.45 29.77 -14.31
N GLY A 306 -6.18 30.16 -14.23
CA GLY A 306 -5.32 29.88 -13.08
C GLY A 306 -4.65 28.51 -13.11
N LEU A 307 -4.27 28.00 -11.94
CA LEU A 307 -3.51 26.76 -11.85
C LEU A 307 -4.42 25.55 -12.01
N TRP A 308 -4.02 24.63 -12.90
CA TRP A 308 -4.75 23.38 -13.19
C TRP A 308 -5.03 22.48 -11.97
N PHE A 309 -4.37 22.73 -10.84
CA PHE A 309 -4.52 21.97 -9.59
C PHE A 309 -5.22 22.74 -8.47
N ASN A 310 -5.75 23.95 -8.72
CA ASN A 310 -6.44 24.74 -7.70
C ASN A 310 -7.60 23.96 -7.07
N GLU A 311 -8.44 23.33 -7.89
CA GLU A 311 -9.55 22.50 -7.42
C GLU A 311 -9.09 21.35 -6.51
N LEU A 312 -7.90 20.78 -6.76
CA LEU A 312 -7.36 19.70 -5.91
C LEU A 312 -7.04 20.19 -4.49
N ILE A 313 -6.57 21.43 -4.38
CA ILE A 313 -6.26 22.09 -3.10
C ILE A 313 -7.57 22.48 -2.40
N GLU A 314 -8.51 23.07 -3.12
CA GLU A 314 -9.81 23.51 -2.57
C GLU A 314 -10.63 22.33 -2.02
N PHE A 315 -10.63 21.19 -2.72
CA PHE A 315 -11.30 19.98 -2.25
C PHE A 315 -10.44 19.19 -1.25
N ASN A 316 -9.20 19.62 -0.99
CA ASN A 316 -8.26 19.00 -0.05
C ASN A 316 -8.12 17.48 -0.29
N VAL A 317 -7.92 17.11 -1.55
CA VAL A 317 -7.81 15.71 -2.01
C VAL A 317 -6.38 15.27 -2.30
N LEU A 318 -5.40 16.12 -2.00
CA LEU A 318 -3.98 15.79 -2.12
C LEU A 318 -3.54 14.92 -0.94
N GLY A 319 -3.29 13.63 -1.19
CA GLY A 319 -2.84 12.66 -0.18
C GLY A 319 -3.98 11.94 0.53
N ASP A 320 -3.78 11.60 1.81
CA ASP A 320 -4.78 10.90 2.62
C ASP A 320 -5.88 11.87 3.08
N TRP A 321 -7.06 11.80 2.45
CA TRP A 321 -8.23 12.55 2.91
C TRP A 321 -9.02 11.75 3.96
N TYR A 322 -9.13 12.29 5.17
CA TYR A 322 -9.62 11.57 6.36
C TYR A 322 -11.11 11.18 6.30
N LYS A 323 -11.43 10.02 6.90
CA LYS A 323 -12.80 9.45 7.04
C LYS A 323 -13.72 10.21 8.00
N ASN A 324 -13.16 11.00 8.91
CA ASN A 324 -13.92 11.64 9.99
C ASN A 324 -14.40 13.06 9.62
N ARG A 325 -14.76 13.29 8.37
CA ARG A 325 -15.35 14.56 7.92
C ARG A 325 -16.89 14.50 8.00
N PRO A 326 -17.57 15.65 8.13
CA PRO A 326 -19.02 15.72 7.96
C PRO A 326 -19.48 15.01 6.68
N ILE A 327 -20.64 14.37 6.73
CA ILE A 327 -21.18 13.55 5.62
C ILE A 327 -21.30 14.38 4.33
N GLU A 328 -21.78 15.62 4.43
CA GLU A 328 -21.94 16.54 3.29
C GLU A 328 -20.61 16.85 2.59
N GLU A 329 -19.54 17.05 3.36
CA GLU A 329 -18.21 17.29 2.82
C GLU A 329 -17.66 16.03 2.13
N HIS A 330 -17.93 14.86 2.71
CA HIS A 330 -17.55 13.58 2.14
C HIS A 330 -18.23 13.33 0.78
N GLU A 331 -19.54 13.56 0.68
CA GLU A 331 -20.29 13.40 -0.58
C GLU A 331 -19.82 14.37 -1.66
N ARG A 332 -19.54 15.62 -1.28
CA ARG A 332 -18.99 16.63 -2.20
C ARG A 332 -17.63 16.19 -2.77
N ILE A 333 -16.73 15.66 -1.93
CA ILE A 333 -15.43 15.14 -2.37
C ILE A 333 -15.61 13.94 -3.30
N LEU A 334 -16.49 12.99 -2.95
CA LEU A 334 -16.74 11.82 -3.81
C LEU A 334 -17.30 12.22 -5.17
N LYS A 335 -18.21 13.19 -5.22
CA LYS A 335 -18.74 13.73 -6.48
C LYS A 335 -17.63 14.35 -7.31
N PHE A 336 -16.76 15.16 -6.71
CA PHE A 336 -15.61 15.73 -7.41
C PHE A 336 -14.67 14.64 -7.95
N LEU A 337 -14.30 13.67 -7.12
CA LEU A 337 -13.43 12.56 -7.50
C LEU A 337 -14.03 11.69 -8.62
N SER A 338 -15.36 11.57 -8.69
CA SER A 338 -16.04 10.86 -9.77
C SER A 338 -15.85 11.51 -11.14
N LEU A 339 -15.75 12.85 -11.20
CA LEU A 339 -15.42 13.58 -12.43
C LEU A 339 -14.00 13.26 -12.90
N TRP A 340 -13.11 12.94 -11.96
CA TRP A 340 -11.73 12.53 -12.21
C TRP A 340 -11.58 11.01 -12.45
N GLY A 341 -12.70 10.28 -12.54
CA GLY A 341 -12.71 8.84 -12.80
C GLY A 341 -12.51 7.95 -11.57
N TYR A 342 -12.43 8.52 -10.37
CA TYR A 342 -12.37 7.77 -9.12
C TYR A 342 -13.77 7.38 -8.62
N GLY A 343 -13.94 6.19 -8.05
CA GLY A 343 -15.19 5.81 -7.37
C GLY A 343 -16.35 5.37 -8.28
N GLN A 344 -16.07 4.86 -9.49
CA GLN A 344 -17.09 4.25 -10.37
C GLN A 344 -17.80 3.05 -9.70
N GLU A 345 -19.11 2.95 -9.96
CA GLU A 345 -20.15 2.23 -9.18
C GLU A 345 -19.98 0.72 -8.97
N HIS A 346 -19.02 0.06 -9.63
CA HIS A 346 -19.04 -1.41 -9.70
C HIS A 346 -18.03 -2.13 -8.80
N GLN A 347 -17.14 -1.48 -8.04
CA GLN A 347 -16.08 -2.23 -7.36
C GLN A 347 -15.60 -1.82 -5.95
N GLN A 348 -16.04 -0.74 -5.30
CA GLN A 348 -15.30 -0.30 -4.11
C GLN A 348 -16.06 -0.39 -2.78
N LYS A 349 -15.70 -1.39 -1.97
CA LYS A 349 -15.85 -1.42 -0.50
C LYS A 349 -14.82 -0.50 0.22
N GLN A 350 -13.98 0.23 -0.52
CA GLN A 350 -12.89 1.04 0.01
C GLN A 350 -12.94 2.46 -0.57
N GLN A 351 -12.70 3.46 0.28
CA GLN A 351 -12.62 4.86 -0.10
C GLN A 351 -11.51 5.06 -1.15
N PRO A 352 -11.75 5.84 -2.23
CA PRO A 352 -10.72 6.11 -3.21
C PRO A 352 -9.57 6.87 -2.54
N SER A 353 -8.34 6.46 -2.82
CA SER A 353 -7.12 7.14 -2.37
C SER A 353 -6.42 7.77 -3.58
N PRO A 354 -6.93 8.92 -4.06
CA PRO A 354 -6.38 9.60 -5.22
C PRO A 354 -5.00 10.19 -4.86
N PHE A 355 -4.11 10.32 -5.86
CA PHE A 355 -2.83 11.02 -5.73
C PHE A 355 -1.87 10.55 -4.61
N PHE A 356 -1.98 9.28 -4.16
CA PHE A 356 -1.20 8.67 -3.06
C PHE A 356 0.35 8.72 -3.21
N LEU A 357 0.87 9.13 -4.37
CA LEU A 357 2.30 9.18 -4.68
C LEU A 357 2.89 10.60 -4.82
N ILE A 358 2.12 11.67 -4.64
CA ILE A 358 2.62 13.04 -4.92
C ILE A 358 3.24 13.74 -3.69
N ILE A 359 3.20 13.16 -2.49
CA ILE A 359 3.79 13.76 -1.28
C ILE A 359 5.09 13.05 -0.88
N LYS A 360 6.03 12.96 -1.82
CA LYS A 360 7.46 12.94 -1.49
C LYS A 360 8.11 13.91 -2.46
N VAL A 361 8.60 15.02 -1.93
CA VAL A 361 9.12 16.20 -2.64
C VAL A 361 8.07 17.30 -2.81
N PHE A 362 7.91 18.08 -1.75
CA PHE A 362 8.15 19.52 -1.78
C PHE A 362 9.01 19.89 -0.58
#